data_AF-A0A9W4ESW0-F1
#
_entry.id   AF-A0A9W4ESW0-F1
#
_cell.length_a   1.000
_cell.length_b   1.000
_cell.length_c   1.000
_cell.angle_alpha   90.00
_cell.angle_beta   90.00
_cell.angle_gamma   90.00
#
_symmetry.space_group_name_H-M   'P 1'
#
loop_
_entity.id
_entity.type
_entity.pdbx_description
1 polymer ?
#
loop_
_entity_poly.entity_id
_entity_poly.type
_entity_poly.pdbx_seq_one_letter_code
_entity_poly.pdbx_strand_id
1 'polypeptide(L)'
;MQISKEGEKFLIDTKVYLITKGIKEEDVDAFLEDAELHLIEGEKEGKTVSNIFGDSPKEYANQLAKEMDIDRKGNYKLLLYFIVNLLAFTMMKSVFFSEADHRLSYSLIELIGYPIMIFVGITVLIWGMRAASFKPKRTEFLIMYISGGIWFVSIFSIALLNRFYGTTFIKFTSTESFIFVGIVVLLAAVINMKFGGWFTLSYLLVPIALEYAFGMIDVSSVIGMYVQQIILFIAIYMLLKIHMKLEQREAYE
;
A
#
# COMPACT_ATOMS: atom_id res chain seq x y z
N MET A 1 19.84 -21.42 -12.31
CA MET A 1 20.29 -22.07 -11.05
C MET A 1 19.40 -21.56 -9.95
N GLN A 2 19.10 -22.37 -8.93
CA GLN A 2 18.14 -22.00 -7.89
C GLN A 2 18.87 -21.91 -6.55
N ILE A 3 18.81 -20.75 -5.90
CA ILE A 3 19.30 -20.51 -4.54
C ILE A 3 18.45 -21.27 -3.51
N SER A 4 19.01 -21.50 -2.32
CA SER A 4 18.30 -22.14 -1.22
C SER A 4 17.13 -21.29 -0.71
N LYS A 5 16.21 -21.93 0.04
CA LYS A 5 15.12 -21.21 0.73
C LYS A 5 15.62 -20.21 1.76
N GLU A 6 16.82 -20.42 2.29
CA GLU A 6 17.44 -19.49 3.23
C GLU A 6 17.95 -18.25 2.49
N GLY A 7 18.64 -18.46 1.36
CA GLY A 7 19.07 -17.39 0.46
C GLY A 7 17.91 -16.57 -0.10
N GLU A 8 16.86 -17.22 -0.61
CA GLU A 8 15.65 -16.54 -1.11
C GLU A 8 15.01 -15.67 -0.01
N LYS A 9 14.91 -16.22 1.21
CA LYS A 9 14.38 -15.47 2.35
C LYS A 9 15.27 -14.28 2.70
N PHE A 10 16.59 -14.45 2.68
CA PHE A 10 17.53 -13.36 2.94
C PHE A 10 17.36 -12.21 1.94
N LEU A 11 17.22 -12.51 0.65
CA LEU A 11 17.00 -11.49 -0.39
C LEU A 11 15.68 -10.75 -0.16
N ILE A 12 14.59 -11.47 0.11
CA ILE A 12 13.27 -10.86 0.40
C ILE A 12 13.33 -9.98 1.65
N ASP A 13 13.89 -10.49 2.74
CA ASP A 13 14.02 -9.76 4.01
C ASP A 13 14.86 -8.49 3.84
N THR A 14 15.93 -8.57 3.06
CA THR A 14 16.81 -7.43 2.75
C THR A 14 16.10 -6.40 1.88
N LYS A 15 15.40 -6.82 0.82
CA LYS A 15 14.58 -5.93 -0.02
C LYS A 15 13.59 -5.12 0.82
N VAL A 16 12.79 -5.80 1.64
CA VAL A 16 11.80 -5.16 2.51
C VAL A 16 12.48 -4.22 3.52
N TYR A 17 13.60 -4.63 4.10
CA TYR A 17 14.31 -3.81 5.09
C TYR A 17 14.87 -2.51 4.49
N LEU A 18 15.49 -2.58 3.30
CA LEU A 18 16.09 -1.42 2.64
C LEU A 18 15.02 -0.47 2.07
N ILE A 19 13.98 -1.00 1.42
CA ILE A 19 12.85 -0.17 0.92
C ILE A 19 12.17 0.55 2.09
N THR A 20 11.94 -0.13 3.21
CA THR A 20 11.33 0.53 4.38
C THR A 20 12.26 1.55 5.05
N LYS A 21 13.57 1.52 4.79
CA LYS A 21 14.52 2.59 5.16
C LYS A 21 14.49 3.77 4.19
N GLY A 22 13.75 3.65 3.09
CA GLY A 22 13.58 4.68 2.07
C GLY A 22 14.72 4.71 1.05
N ILE A 23 15.48 3.62 0.91
CA ILE A 23 16.51 3.51 -0.12
C ILE A 23 15.84 3.38 -1.50
N LYS A 24 16.49 3.89 -2.56
CA LYS A 24 16.00 3.77 -3.94
C LYS A 24 15.85 2.31 -4.34
N GLU A 25 14.76 1.98 -5.03
CA GLU A 25 14.50 0.61 -5.45
C GLU A 25 15.56 0.09 -6.43
N GLU A 26 16.03 0.93 -7.37
CA GLU A 26 17.12 0.59 -8.31
C GLU A 26 18.41 0.20 -7.58
N ASP A 27 18.81 0.95 -6.55
CA ASP A 27 20.02 0.66 -5.77
C ASP A 27 19.84 -0.63 -4.94
N VAL A 28 18.62 -0.88 -4.45
CA VAL A 28 18.28 -2.12 -3.75
C VAL A 28 18.33 -3.31 -4.69
N ASP A 29 17.73 -3.22 -5.87
CA ASP A 29 17.68 -4.30 -6.84
C ASP A 29 19.08 -4.64 -7.37
N ALA A 30 19.91 -3.64 -7.68
CA ALA A 30 21.30 -3.85 -8.06
C ALA A 30 22.10 -4.59 -6.96
N PHE A 31 21.88 -4.22 -5.70
CA PHE A 31 22.49 -4.93 -4.57
C PHE A 31 21.98 -6.38 -4.46
N LEU A 32 20.68 -6.62 -4.67
CA LEU A 32 20.09 -7.96 -4.57
C LEU A 32 20.56 -8.88 -5.69
N GLU A 33 20.78 -8.36 -6.90
CA GLU A 33 21.37 -9.11 -8.01
C GLU A 33 22.79 -9.58 -7.67
N ASP A 34 23.63 -8.70 -7.12
CA ASP A 34 24.98 -9.04 -6.68
C ASP A 34 24.96 -10.05 -5.51
N ALA A 35 24.08 -9.82 -4.53
CA ALA A 35 23.89 -10.74 -3.42
C ALA A 35 23.41 -12.13 -3.87
N GLU A 36 22.53 -12.19 -4.88
CA GLU A 36 22.06 -13.45 -5.46
C GLU A 36 23.22 -14.22 -6.12
N LEU A 37 24.12 -13.54 -6.84
CA LEU A 37 25.31 -14.18 -7.41
C LEU A 37 26.22 -14.77 -6.32
N HIS A 38 26.47 -14.01 -5.26
CA HIS A 38 27.25 -14.48 -4.12
C HIS A 38 26.59 -15.68 -3.40
N LEU A 39 25.26 -15.71 -3.30
CA LEU A 39 24.51 -16.88 -2.83
C LEU A 39 24.73 -18.08 -3.74
N ILE A 40 24.57 -17.93 -5.06
CA ILE A 40 24.73 -19.03 -6.03
C ILE A 40 26.13 -19.63 -5.96
N GLU A 41 27.16 -18.80 -5.84
CA GLU A 41 28.55 -19.26 -5.75
C GLU A 41 28.86 -19.88 -4.38
N GLY A 42 28.49 -19.23 -3.29
CA GLY A 42 28.75 -19.72 -1.94
C GLY A 42 28.02 -21.02 -1.61
N GLU A 43 26.74 -21.14 -2.00
CA GLU A 43 25.96 -22.34 -1.75
C GLU A 43 26.45 -23.55 -2.56
N LYS A 44 27.01 -23.34 -3.76
CA LYS A 44 27.70 -24.41 -4.51
C LYS A 44 28.92 -24.95 -3.76
N GLU A 45 29.59 -24.10 -2.98
CA GLU A 45 30.71 -24.47 -2.12
C GLU A 45 30.25 -25.00 -0.74
N GLY A 46 28.93 -25.13 -0.50
CA GLY A 46 28.38 -25.58 0.77
C GLY A 46 28.40 -24.52 1.88
N LYS A 47 28.58 -23.23 1.54
CA LYS A 47 28.47 -22.11 2.48
C LYS A 47 27.00 -21.78 2.74
N THR A 48 26.70 -21.42 3.99
CA THR A 48 25.38 -20.91 4.39
C THR A 48 25.31 -19.39 4.19
N VAL A 49 24.11 -18.80 4.29
CA VAL A 49 23.93 -17.33 4.27
C VAL A 49 24.79 -16.64 5.33
N SER A 50 24.87 -17.25 6.53
CA SER A 50 25.72 -16.76 7.64
C SER A 50 27.20 -16.72 7.28
N ASN A 51 27.68 -17.70 6.51
CA ASN A 51 29.08 -17.75 6.08
C ASN A 51 29.41 -16.68 5.02
N ILE A 52 28.40 -16.22 4.26
CA ILE A 52 28.57 -15.28 3.15
C ILE A 52 28.39 -13.83 3.64
N PHE A 53 27.32 -13.56 4.41
CA PHE A 53 26.92 -12.20 4.83
C PHE A 53 27.07 -11.96 6.35
N GLY A 54 27.64 -12.91 7.08
CA GLY A 54 27.87 -12.84 8.52
C GLY A 54 26.70 -13.33 9.39
N ASP A 55 26.96 -13.48 10.68
CA ASP A 55 26.03 -14.08 11.66
C ASP A 55 24.77 -13.24 11.93
N SER A 56 24.77 -11.97 11.49
CA SER A 56 23.64 -11.06 11.64
C SER A 56 23.29 -10.41 10.29
N PRO A 57 22.50 -11.08 9.44
CA PRO A 57 21.97 -10.53 8.18
C PRO A 57 21.35 -9.14 8.30
N LYS A 58 20.69 -8.88 9.44
CA LYS A 58 20.07 -7.58 9.73
C LYS A 58 21.10 -6.49 9.97
N GLU A 59 22.19 -6.79 10.67
CA GLU A 59 23.27 -5.83 10.90
C GLU A 59 23.98 -5.50 9.60
N TYR A 60 24.23 -6.52 8.77
CA TYR A 60 24.76 -6.37 7.42
C TYR A 60 23.88 -5.43 6.58
N ALA A 61 22.58 -5.71 6.45
CA ALA A 61 21.64 -4.86 5.72
C ALA A 61 21.55 -3.43 6.30
N ASN A 62 21.70 -3.27 7.62
CA ASN A 62 21.67 -1.96 8.27
C ASN A 62 22.98 -1.17 8.09
N GLN A 63 24.13 -1.84 7.94
CA GLN A 63 25.39 -1.19 7.57
C GLN A 63 25.31 -0.70 6.14
N LEU A 64 24.88 -1.58 5.22
CA LEU A 64 24.64 -1.23 3.83
C LEU A 64 23.68 -0.02 3.68
N ALA A 65 22.55 -0.04 4.40
CA ALA A 65 21.59 1.07 4.36
C ALA A 65 22.16 2.43 4.82
N LYS A 66 23.27 2.46 5.57
CA LYS A 66 23.92 3.72 5.98
C LYS A 66 24.84 4.28 4.89
N GLU A 67 25.29 3.43 3.98
CA GLU A 67 26.17 3.81 2.86
C GLU A 67 25.35 4.17 1.61
N MET A 68 24.10 3.71 1.53
CA MET A 68 23.18 4.00 0.43
C MET A 68 22.43 5.33 0.61
N ASP A 69 22.08 5.96 -0.51
CA ASP A 69 21.30 7.19 -0.53
C ASP A 69 19.81 6.94 -0.27
N ILE A 70 19.22 7.78 0.60
CA ILE A 70 17.78 7.77 0.85
C ILE A 70 17.07 8.53 -0.28
N ASP A 71 16.09 7.89 -0.93
CA ASP A 71 15.26 8.50 -1.96
C ASP A 71 14.17 9.41 -1.38
N ARG A 72 14.57 10.54 -0.79
CA ARG A 72 13.60 11.48 -0.20
C ARG A 72 12.56 11.95 -1.23
N LYS A 73 12.98 12.14 -2.48
CA LYS A 73 12.10 12.66 -3.54
C LYS A 73 11.11 11.59 -4.01
N GLY A 74 11.56 10.37 -4.29
CA GLY A 74 10.69 9.27 -4.68
C GLY A 74 9.73 8.87 -3.56
N ASN A 75 10.21 8.74 -2.32
CA ASN A 75 9.36 8.44 -1.17
C ASN A 75 8.28 9.51 -0.95
N TYR A 76 8.61 10.79 -1.10
CA TYR A 76 7.62 11.87 -1.02
C TYR A 76 6.59 11.81 -2.16
N LYS A 77 7.03 11.52 -3.39
CA LYS A 77 6.12 11.34 -4.53
C LYS A 77 5.16 10.16 -4.28
N LEU A 78 5.67 9.03 -3.79
CA LEU A 78 4.87 7.85 -3.47
C LEU A 78 3.82 8.17 -2.39
N LEU A 79 4.22 8.89 -1.33
CA LEU A 79 3.31 9.34 -0.28
C LEU A 79 2.21 10.26 -0.83
N LEU A 80 2.58 11.24 -1.64
CA LEU A 80 1.62 12.15 -2.27
C LEU A 80 0.66 11.41 -3.19
N TYR A 81 1.19 10.50 -4.00
CA TYR A 81 0.41 9.64 -4.89
C TYR A 81 -0.61 8.79 -4.10
N PHE A 82 -0.20 8.18 -2.99
CA PHE A 82 -1.08 7.41 -2.12
C PHE A 82 -2.19 8.28 -1.52
N ILE A 83 -1.85 9.44 -0.94
CA ILE A 83 -2.81 10.33 -0.29
C ILE A 83 -3.85 10.84 -1.30
N VAL A 84 -3.43 11.28 -2.48
CA VAL A 84 -4.35 11.81 -3.50
C VAL A 84 -5.29 10.72 -4.01
N ASN A 85 -4.79 9.52 -4.26
CA ASN A 85 -5.65 8.40 -4.70
C ASN A 85 -6.64 7.98 -3.60
N LEU A 86 -6.21 7.95 -2.34
CA LEU A 86 -7.08 7.64 -1.21
C LEU A 86 -8.19 8.70 -1.05
N LEU A 87 -7.85 9.98 -1.17
CA LEU A 87 -8.82 11.08 -1.14
C LEU A 87 -9.79 10.98 -2.32
N ALA A 88 -9.29 10.77 -3.53
CA ALA A 88 -10.13 10.61 -4.71
C ALA A 88 -11.10 9.44 -4.55
N PHE A 89 -10.63 8.27 -4.10
CA PHE A 89 -11.47 7.09 -3.89
C PHE A 89 -12.55 7.34 -2.84
N THR A 90 -12.16 7.84 -1.66
CA THR A 90 -13.11 8.06 -0.55
C THR A 90 -14.17 9.11 -0.87
N MET A 91 -13.79 10.21 -1.52
CA MET A 91 -14.72 11.26 -1.92
C MET A 91 -15.63 10.82 -3.06
N MET A 92 -15.08 10.10 -4.05
CA MET A 92 -15.85 9.57 -5.18
C MET A 92 -16.88 8.55 -4.70
N LYS A 93 -16.51 7.69 -3.74
CA LYS A 93 -17.44 6.79 -3.07
C LYS A 93 -18.57 7.57 -2.36
N SER A 94 -18.23 8.60 -1.58
CA SER A 94 -19.22 9.42 -0.90
C SER A 94 -20.20 10.06 -1.89
N VAL A 95 -19.70 10.59 -3.01
CA VAL A 95 -20.56 11.25 -4.00
C VAL A 95 -21.44 10.29 -4.77
N PHE A 96 -20.95 9.12 -5.18
CA PHE A 96 -21.76 8.21 -6.00
C PHE A 96 -22.73 7.35 -5.19
N PHE A 97 -22.38 7.00 -3.95
CA PHE A 97 -23.14 6.01 -3.16
C PHE A 97 -23.86 6.59 -1.95
N SER A 98 -23.69 7.88 -1.64
CA SER A 98 -24.54 8.53 -0.63
C SER A 98 -25.90 8.91 -1.23
N GLU A 99 -26.97 8.47 -0.59
CA GLU A 99 -28.36 8.82 -0.94
C GLU A 99 -28.81 10.16 -0.31
N ALA A 100 -27.95 10.84 0.46
CA ALA A 100 -28.31 12.11 1.10
C ALA A 100 -28.20 13.30 0.13
N ASP A 101 -29.06 14.32 0.33
CA ASP A 101 -28.98 15.63 -0.34
C ASP A 101 -27.60 16.30 -0.17
N HIS A 102 -26.89 15.93 0.90
CA HIS A 102 -25.51 16.31 1.20
C HIS A 102 -24.57 15.13 0.97
N ARG A 103 -24.22 14.91 -0.30
CA ARG A 103 -23.37 13.79 -0.74
C ARG A 103 -21.94 13.85 -0.18
N LEU A 104 -21.43 15.05 0.09
CA LEU A 104 -20.21 15.26 0.89
C LEU A 104 -20.55 16.00 2.17
N SER A 105 -20.39 15.29 3.29
CA SER A 105 -20.52 15.86 4.63
C SER A 105 -19.44 15.27 5.51
N TYR A 106 -18.73 16.12 6.24
CA TYR A 106 -17.66 15.70 7.13
C TYR A 106 -17.86 16.29 8.52
N SER A 107 -17.63 15.48 9.54
CA SER A 107 -17.50 15.97 10.91
C SER A 107 -16.08 16.48 11.17
N LEU A 108 -15.93 17.26 12.24
CA LEU A 108 -14.61 17.66 12.73
C LEU A 108 -13.75 16.43 13.09
N ILE A 109 -14.38 15.37 13.60
CA ILE A 109 -13.72 14.11 13.97
C ILE A 109 -13.15 13.43 12.73
N GLU A 110 -13.88 13.39 11.62
CA GLU A 110 -13.40 12.80 10.36
C GLU A 110 -12.28 13.65 9.75
N LEU A 111 -12.45 14.97 9.72
CA LEU A 111 -11.51 15.89 9.11
C LEU A 111 -10.13 15.87 9.79
N ILE A 112 -10.10 15.71 11.11
CA ILE A 112 -8.85 15.62 11.89
C ILE A 112 -8.39 14.17 12.03
N GLY A 113 -9.32 13.24 12.27
CA GLY A 113 -9.05 11.85 12.55
C GLY A 113 -8.44 11.12 11.37
N TYR A 114 -8.98 11.29 10.15
CA TYR A 114 -8.47 10.55 8.99
C TYR A 114 -7.02 10.90 8.63
N PRO A 115 -6.59 12.18 8.60
CA PRO A 115 -5.16 12.52 8.42
C PRO A 115 -4.25 11.91 9.49
N ILE A 116 -4.66 11.94 10.76
CA ILE A 116 -3.89 11.32 11.86
C ILE A 116 -3.79 9.81 11.65
N MET A 117 -4.89 9.15 11.29
CA MET A 117 -4.92 7.71 11.06
C MET A 117 -4.04 7.31 9.88
N ILE A 118 -4.05 8.06 8.78
CA ILE A 118 -3.16 7.82 7.64
C ILE A 118 -1.69 7.91 8.10
N PHE A 119 -1.33 8.95 8.84
CA PHE A 119 0.04 9.15 9.31
C PHE A 119 0.50 8.05 10.28
N VAL A 120 -0.30 7.76 11.31
CA VAL A 120 -0.03 6.70 12.30
C VAL A 120 0.08 5.37 11.59
N GLY A 121 -0.87 5.10 10.71
CA GLY A 121 -0.94 3.84 10.01
C GLY A 121 0.27 3.61 9.10
N ILE A 122 0.70 4.61 8.31
CA ILE A 122 1.86 4.46 7.41
C ILE A 122 3.10 4.19 8.25
N THR A 123 3.25 4.95 9.35
CA THR A 123 4.36 4.78 10.29
C THR A 123 4.39 3.38 10.90
N VAL A 124 3.24 2.88 11.37
CA VAL A 124 3.10 1.55 11.99
C VAL A 124 3.34 0.43 10.97
N LEU A 125 2.86 0.56 9.73
CA LEU A 125 3.11 -0.44 8.68
C LEU A 125 4.58 -0.49 8.28
N ILE A 126 5.22 0.67 8.07
CA ILE A 126 6.66 0.76 7.77
C ILE A 126 7.49 0.16 8.92
N TRP A 127 7.15 0.53 10.16
CA TRP A 127 7.80 -0.03 11.35
C TRP A 127 7.59 -1.55 11.44
N GLY A 128 6.36 -2.02 11.21
CA GLY A 128 5.99 -3.43 11.25
C GLY A 128 6.76 -4.25 10.24
N MET A 129 6.80 -3.82 8.98
CA MET A 129 7.59 -4.46 7.93
C MET A 129 9.07 -4.56 8.32
N ARG A 130 9.67 -3.45 8.80
CA ARG A 130 11.07 -3.43 9.22
C ARG A 130 11.35 -4.31 10.45
N ALA A 131 10.41 -4.38 11.38
CA ALA A 131 10.53 -5.20 12.58
C ALA A 131 10.36 -6.70 12.27
N ALA A 132 9.56 -7.01 11.25
CA ALA A 132 9.30 -8.36 10.76
C ALA A 132 10.47 -8.91 9.91
N SER A 133 11.20 -8.06 9.18
CA SER A 133 12.37 -8.47 8.40
C SER A 133 13.38 -9.25 9.26
N PHE A 134 13.91 -10.34 8.69
CA PHE A 134 14.88 -11.23 9.33
C PHE A 134 14.34 -11.96 10.57
N LYS A 135 13.02 -12.03 10.75
CA LYS A 135 12.37 -12.84 11.80
C LYS A 135 11.90 -14.19 11.29
N PRO A 136 11.69 -15.19 12.17
CA PRO A 136 11.03 -16.43 11.78
C PRO A 136 9.62 -16.16 11.24
N LYS A 137 9.14 -16.96 10.28
CA LYS A 137 7.85 -16.74 9.59
C LYS A 137 6.65 -16.54 10.52
N ARG A 138 6.62 -17.22 11.68
CA ARG A 138 5.55 -17.05 12.68
C ARG A 138 5.58 -15.68 13.33
N THR A 139 6.77 -15.19 13.67
CA THR A 139 6.97 -13.87 14.31
C THR A 139 6.75 -12.75 13.30
N GLU A 140 7.25 -12.93 12.08
CA GLU A 140 6.98 -12.05 10.94
C GLU A 140 5.47 -11.88 10.73
N PHE A 141 4.74 -12.99 10.59
CA PHE A 141 3.28 -12.98 10.45
C PHE A 141 2.58 -12.28 11.63
N LEU A 142 3.01 -12.54 12.86
CA LEU A 142 2.41 -11.93 14.05
C LEU A 142 2.62 -10.40 14.07
N ILE A 143 3.83 -9.93 13.75
CA ILE A 143 4.14 -8.49 13.68
C ILE A 143 3.30 -7.82 12.60
N MET A 144 3.20 -8.43 11.42
CA MET A 144 2.39 -7.90 10.31
C MET A 144 0.91 -7.87 10.67
N TYR A 145 0.40 -8.91 11.32
CA TYR A 145 -1.00 -8.97 11.75
C TYR A 145 -1.32 -7.92 12.82
N ILE A 146 -0.43 -7.72 13.81
CA ILE A 146 -0.60 -6.68 14.84
C ILE A 146 -0.55 -5.29 14.20
N SER A 147 0.43 -5.05 13.32
CA SER A 147 0.59 -3.74 12.66
C SER A 147 -0.61 -3.40 11.78
N GLY A 148 -1.12 -4.37 11.01
CA GLY A 148 -2.37 -4.22 10.24
C GLY A 148 -3.61 -4.07 11.13
N GLY A 149 -3.66 -4.79 12.25
CA GLY A 149 -4.72 -4.68 13.25
C GLY A 149 -4.80 -3.28 13.86
N ILE A 150 -3.66 -2.65 14.17
CA ILE A 150 -3.59 -1.26 14.66
C ILE A 150 -4.18 -0.30 13.62
N TRP A 151 -3.83 -0.46 12.34
CA TRP A 151 -4.42 0.35 11.27
C TRP A 151 -5.95 0.18 11.23
N PHE A 152 -6.44 -1.06 11.25
CA PHE A 152 -7.87 -1.37 11.21
C PHE A 152 -8.62 -0.78 12.42
N VAL A 153 -8.08 -0.97 13.63
CA VAL A 153 -8.64 -0.39 14.86
C VAL A 153 -8.67 1.13 14.78
N SER A 154 -7.67 1.77 14.16
CA SER A 154 -7.64 3.23 13.99
C SER A 154 -8.79 3.74 13.12
N ILE A 155 -9.06 3.08 11.98
CA ILE A 155 -10.22 3.40 11.12
C ILE A 155 -11.52 3.19 11.90
N PHE A 156 -11.67 2.03 12.54
CA PHE A 156 -12.87 1.68 13.29
C PHE A 156 -13.12 2.68 14.43
N SER A 157 -12.06 3.13 15.11
CA SER A 157 -12.16 4.10 16.20
C SER A 157 -12.69 5.45 15.73
N ILE A 158 -12.24 5.94 14.56
CA ILE A 158 -12.76 7.19 13.98
C ILE A 158 -14.24 7.04 13.62
N ALA A 159 -14.61 5.95 12.97
CA ALA A 159 -16.01 5.67 12.63
C ALA A 159 -16.90 5.60 13.87
N LEU A 160 -16.43 4.96 14.95
CA LEU A 160 -17.13 4.84 16.21
C LEU A 160 -17.27 6.19 16.92
N LEU A 161 -16.18 6.97 17.00
CA LEU A 161 -16.20 8.33 17.57
C LEU A 161 -17.15 9.24 16.79
N ASN A 162 -17.14 9.16 15.45
CA ASN A 162 -18.04 9.92 14.61
C ASN A 162 -19.50 9.50 14.83
N ARG A 163 -19.78 8.21 15.04
CA ARG A 163 -21.13 7.74 15.34
C ARG A 163 -21.67 8.28 16.67
N PHE A 164 -20.84 8.42 17.70
CA PHE A 164 -21.28 8.87 19.03
C PHE A 164 -21.23 10.39 19.23
N TYR A 165 -20.22 11.05 18.67
CA TYR A 165 -19.92 12.46 18.92
C TYR A 165 -19.83 13.30 17.64
N GLY A 166 -19.97 12.67 16.48
CA GLY A 166 -19.88 13.34 15.19
C GLY A 166 -21.03 14.32 15.00
N THR A 167 -20.68 15.60 14.94
CA THR A 167 -21.57 16.63 14.44
C THR A 167 -21.07 17.07 13.08
N THR A 168 -21.97 17.18 12.11
CA THR A 168 -21.59 17.61 10.77
C THR A 168 -21.05 19.03 10.84
N PHE A 169 -19.78 19.20 10.47
CA PHE A 169 -19.10 20.48 10.51
C PHE A 169 -19.17 21.19 9.16
N ILE A 170 -18.95 20.45 8.07
CA ILE A 170 -19.05 20.96 6.69
C ILE A 170 -20.08 20.14 5.93
N LYS A 171 -20.96 20.84 5.21
CA LYS A 171 -21.92 20.26 4.26
C LYS A 171 -21.76 20.94 2.93
N PHE A 172 -21.61 20.14 1.89
CA PHE A 172 -21.67 20.64 0.51
C PHE A 172 -23.06 20.35 -0.06
N THR A 173 -23.54 21.23 -0.94
CA THR A 173 -24.68 20.92 -1.80
C THR A 173 -24.30 19.81 -2.79
N SER A 174 -25.29 19.18 -3.39
CA SER A 174 -25.05 18.13 -4.40
C SER A 174 -24.18 18.65 -5.55
N THR A 175 -24.47 19.84 -6.10
CA THR A 175 -23.68 20.43 -7.20
C THR A 175 -22.24 20.74 -6.79
N GLU A 176 -22.03 21.35 -5.62
CA GLU A 176 -20.69 21.64 -5.09
C GLU A 176 -19.89 20.35 -4.87
N SER A 177 -20.57 19.29 -4.40
CA SER A 177 -19.95 17.98 -4.16
C SER A 177 -19.40 17.38 -5.45
N PHE A 178 -20.19 17.36 -6.53
CA PHE A 178 -19.75 16.83 -7.83
C PHE A 178 -18.61 17.66 -8.43
N ILE A 179 -18.67 18.99 -8.34
CA ILE A 179 -17.60 19.87 -8.84
C ILE A 179 -16.30 19.60 -8.08
N PHE A 180 -16.36 19.54 -6.75
CA PHE A 180 -15.17 19.36 -5.92
C PHE A 180 -14.55 17.97 -6.12
N VAL A 181 -15.36 16.91 -6.16
CA VAL A 181 -14.87 15.55 -6.48
C VAL A 181 -14.29 15.48 -7.88
N GLY A 182 -14.93 16.12 -8.86
CA GLY A 182 -14.40 16.22 -10.22
C GLY A 182 -12.99 16.78 -10.26
N ILE A 183 -12.73 17.86 -9.51
CA ILE A 183 -11.39 18.46 -9.39
C ILE A 183 -10.39 17.48 -8.75
N VAL A 184 -10.77 16.85 -7.63
CA VAL A 184 -9.88 15.89 -6.93
C VAL A 184 -9.55 14.68 -7.80
N VAL A 185 -10.54 14.14 -8.53
CA VAL A 185 -10.35 13.01 -9.44
C VAL A 185 -9.49 13.41 -10.65
N LEU A 186 -9.65 14.61 -11.20
CA LEU A 186 -8.79 15.12 -12.26
C LEU A 186 -7.34 15.30 -11.78
N LEU A 187 -7.15 15.83 -10.57
CA LEU A 187 -5.82 15.93 -9.95
C LEU A 187 -5.20 14.55 -9.73
N ALA A 188 -5.98 13.58 -9.24
CA ALA A 188 -5.55 12.19 -9.13
C ALA A 188 -5.16 11.64 -10.51
N ALA A 189 -5.95 11.88 -11.55
CA ALA A 189 -5.66 11.41 -12.90
C ALA A 189 -4.32 11.94 -13.44
N VAL A 190 -4.07 13.24 -13.29
CA VAL A 190 -2.80 13.87 -13.70
C VAL A 190 -1.62 13.30 -12.92
N ILE A 191 -1.76 13.13 -11.60
CA ILE A 191 -0.70 12.57 -10.73
C ILE A 191 -0.40 11.12 -11.10
N ASN A 192 -1.43 10.29 -11.32
CA ASN A 192 -1.29 8.91 -11.74
C ASN A 192 -0.57 8.81 -13.10
N MET A 193 -1.03 9.56 -14.11
CA MET A 193 -0.40 9.57 -15.43
C MET A 193 1.07 10.01 -15.37
N LYS A 194 1.40 11.01 -14.53
CA LYS A 194 2.75 11.56 -14.45
C LYS A 194 3.73 10.67 -13.67
N PHE A 195 3.28 9.96 -12.64
CA PHE A 195 4.17 9.24 -11.72
C PHE A 195 4.05 7.72 -11.78
N GLY A 196 2.91 7.17 -12.18
CA GLY A 196 2.67 5.73 -12.24
C GLY A 196 2.18 5.22 -13.60
N GLY A 197 2.05 6.09 -14.59
CA GLY A 197 1.55 5.73 -15.92
C GLY A 197 0.04 5.55 -15.97
N TRP A 198 -0.52 5.37 -17.18
CA TRP A 198 -1.97 5.35 -17.41
C TRP A 198 -2.67 4.19 -16.68
N PHE A 199 -2.00 3.03 -16.54
CA PHE A 199 -2.60 1.84 -15.94
C PHE A 199 -2.94 2.05 -14.47
N THR A 200 -2.22 2.90 -13.75
CA THR A 200 -2.48 3.15 -12.33
C THR A 200 -3.87 3.72 -12.03
N LEU A 201 -4.49 4.36 -13.02
CA LEU A 201 -5.89 4.80 -12.92
C LEU A 201 -6.87 3.65 -12.68
N SER A 202 -6.52 2.44 -13.13
CA SER A 202 -7.35 1.25 -12.90
C SER A 202 -7.54 0.95 -11.41
N TYR A 203 -6.55 1.24 -10.56
CA TYR A 203 -6.65 1.05 -9.11
C TYR A 203 -7.69 1.99 -8.46
N LEU A 204 -7.98 3.13 -9.07
CA LEU A 204 -9.02 4.05 -8.64
C LEU A 204 -10.38 3.69 -9.26
N LEU A 205 -10.42 3.44 -10.58
CA LEU A 205 -11.66 3.31 -11.33
C LEU A 205 -12.32 1.93 -11.20
N VAL A 206 -11.55 0.85 -11.21
CA VAL A 206 -12.10 -0.52 -11.19
C VAL A 206 -12.84 -0.82 -9.88
N PRO A 207 -12.31 -0.51 -8.68
CA PRO A 207 -13.04 -0.75 -7.43
C PRO A 207 -14.38 0.01 -7.39
N ILE A 208 -14.42 1.25 -7.88
CA ILE A 208 -15.64 2.07 -7.91
C ILE A 208 -16.64 1.51 -8.92
N ALA A 209 -16.18 1.11 -10.11
CA ALA A 209 -17.02 0.49 -11.12
C ALA A 209 -17.62 -0.84 -10.63
N LEU A 210 -16.84 -1.64 -9.90
CA LEU A 210 -17.31 -2.86 -9.25
C LEU A 210 -18.35 -2.53 -8.18
N GLU A 211 -18.09 -1.57 -7.30
CA GLU A 211 -19.05 -1.15 -6.26
C GLU A 211 -20.37 -0.65 -6.89
N TYR A 212 -20.30 0.06 -8.01
CA TYR A 212 -21.47 0.47 -8.79
C TYR A 212 -22.23 -0.72 -9.39
N ALA A 213 -21.52 -1.68 -9.99
CA ALA A 213 -22.12 -2.89 -10.53
C ALA A 213 -22.80 -3.73 -9.43
N PHE A 214 -22.20 -3.83 -8.25
CA PHE A 214 -22.81 -4.51 -7.11
C PHE A 214 -24.00 -3.76 -6.55
N GLY A 215 -24.01 -2.42 -6.56
CA GLY A 215 -25.18 -1.62 -6.16
C GLY A 215 -26.40 -1.81 -7.07
N MET A 216 -26.20 -2.25 -8.32
CA MET A 216 -27.27 -2.59 -9.25
C MET A 216 -27.87 -3.98 -9.01
N ILE A 217 -27.17 -4.82 -8.25
CA ILE A 217 -27.63 -6.15 -7.87
C ILE A 217 -28.15 -6.04 -6.44
N ASP A 218 -29.28 -6.68 -6.11
CA ASP A 218 -29.75 -6.73 -4.73
C ASP A 218 -28.88 -7.71 -3.92
N VAL A 219 -27.74 -7.20 -3.45
CA VAL A 219 -26.72 -7.92 -2.68
C VAL A 219 -26.92 -7.67 -1.17
N SER A 220 -28.10 -7.19 -0.76
CA SER A 220 -28.41 -6.78 0.63
C SER A 220 -28.27 -7.90 1.68
N SER A 221 -28.16 -9.16 1.25
CA SER A 221 -27.81 -10.27 2.13
C SER A 221 -26.38 -10.12 2.71
N VAL A 222 -26.19 -10.52 3.96
CA VAL A 222 -24.87 -10.53 4.62
C VAL A 222 -23.83 -11.31 3.81
N ILE A 223 -24.25 -12.43 3.21
CA ILE A 223 -23.38 -13.25 2.33
C ILE A 223 -22.95 -12.43 1.11
N GLY A 224 -23.88 -11.69 0.52
CA GLY A 224 -23.61 -10.80 -0.59
C GLY A 224 -22.52 -9.77 -0.30
N MET A 225 -22.57 -9.13 0.87
CA MET A 225 -21.54 -8.15 1.28
C MET A 225 -20.14 -8.78 1.36
N TYR A 226 -20.03 -10.00 1.90
CA TYR A 226 -18.75 -10.72 1.94
C TYR A 226 -18.26 -11.11 0.55
N VAL A 227 -19.17 -11.57 -0.32
CA VAL A 227 -18.85 -11.90 -1.72
C VAL A 227 -18.32 -10.68 -2.47
N GLN A 228 -18.97 -9.52 -2.32
CA GLN A 228 -18.50 -8.26 -2.88
C GLN A 228 -17.07 -7.93 -2.43
N GLN A 229 -16.78 -8.04 -1.13
CA GLN A 229 -15.45 -7.74 -0.60
C GLN A 229 -14.37 -8.71 -1.12
N ILE A 230 -14.69 -10.00 -1.24
CA ILE A 230 -13.79 -11.01 -1.81
C ILE A 230 -13.50 -10.68 -3.29
N ILE A 231 -14.53 -10.33 -4.06
CA ILE A 231 -14.37 -9.99 -5.48
C ILE A 231 -13.51 -8.73 -5.64
N LEU A 232 -13.66 -7.72 -4.77
CA LEU A 232 -12.80 -6.55 -4.74
C LEU A 232 -11.33 -6.91 -4.50
N PHE A 233 -11.04 -7.80 -3.53
CA PHE A 233 -9.67 -8.26 -3.28
C PHE A 233 -9.09 -9.03 -4.47
N ILE A 234 -9.88 -9.90 -5.11
CA ILE A 234 -9.46 -10.64 -6.31
C ILE A 234 -9.16 -9.66 -7.45
N ALA A 235 -10.02 -8.66 -7.66
CA ALA A 235 -9.83 -7.66 -8.71
C ALA A 235 -8.52 -6.87 -8.50
N ILE A 236 -8.26 -6.39 -7.28
CA ILE A 236 -7.02 -5.68 -6.94
C ILE A 236 -5.79 -6.59 -7.18
N TYR A 237 -5.85 -7.85 -6.76
CA TYR A 237 -4.78 -8.82 -6.99
C TYR A 237 -4.52 -9.05 -8.49
N MET A 238 -5.58 -9.16 -9.29
CA MET A 238 -5.46 -9.31 -10.74
C MET A 238 -4.86 -8.06 -11.39
N LEU A 239 -5.27 -6.86 -10.95
CA LEU A 239 -4.67 -5.61 -11.41
C LEU A 239 -3.17 -5.54 -11.11
N LEU A 240 -2.75 -5.92 -9.88
CA LEU A 240 -1.33 -6.02 -9.52
C LEU A 240 -0.58 -6.98 -10.44
N LYS A 241 -1.12 -8.17 -10.73
CA LYS A 241 -0.49 -9.11 -11.68
C LYS A 241 -0.36 -8.56 -13.09
N ILE A 242 -1.36 -7.83 -13.57
CA ILE A 242 -1.33 -7.25 -14.90
C ILE A 242 -0.29 -6.12 -14.94
N HIS A 243 -0.27 -5.25 -13.93
CA HIS A 243 0.69 -4.15 -13.84
C HIS A 243 2.14 -4.64 -13.87
N MET A 244 2.48 -5.62 -13.04
CA MET A 244 3.84 -6.22 -13.03
C MET A 244 4.23 -6.79 -14.41
N LYS A 245 3.27 -7.38 -15.15
CA LYS A 245 3.54 -7.88 -16.51
C LYS A 245 3.73 -6.77 -17.53
N LEU A 246 3.09 -5.62 -17.35
CA LEU A 246 3.26 -4.46 -18.23
C LEU A 246 4.61 -3.80 -17.99
N GLU A 247 4.99 -3.57 -16.73
CA GLU A 247 6.30 -3.02 -16.36
C GLU A 247 7.45 -3.92 -16.87
N GLN A 248 7.31 -5.24 -16.74
CA GLN A 248 8.30 -6.16 -17.30
C GLN A 248 8.45 -6.03 -18.82
N ARG A 249 7.35 -5.80 -19.57
CA ARG A 249 7.44 -5.63 -21.03
C ARG A 249 8.11 -4.33 -21.43
N GLU A 250 7.79 -3.24 -20.74
CA GLU A 250 8.39 -1.92 -20.99
C GLU A 250 9.90 -1.92 -20.69
N ALA A 251 10.38 -2.76 -19.75
CA ALA A 251 11.80 -2.90 -19.46
C ALA A 251 12.61 -3.68 -20.54
N TYR A 252 11.93 -4.41 -21.45
CA TYR A 252 12.58 -5.18 -22.53
C TYR A 252 12.42 -4.53 -23.93
N GLU A 253 11.73 -3.39 -24.04
CA GLU A 253 11.58 -2.60 -25.28
C GLU A 253 12.52 -1.39 -25.31
#